data_AF-A0A0Q8J2I0-F1
#
_entry.id   AF-A0A0Q8J2I0-F1
#
_cell.length_a   1.000
_cell.length_b   1.000
_cell.length_c   1.000
_cell.angle_alpha   90.00
_cell.angle_beta   90.00
_cell.angle_gamma   90.00
#
_symmetry.space_group_name_H-M   'P 1'
#
loop_
_entity.id
_entity.type
_entity.pdbx_description
1 polymer ?
#
loop_
_entity_poly.entity_id
_entity_poly.type
_entity_poly.pdbx_seq_one_letter_code
_entity_poly.pdbx_strand_id
1 'polypeptide(L)'
;MNDAEQQRLDAIVAEFDKSAEIERDHVSGKGLNWESFTLYGADRLRDGQVLAGATKLPDNKAFAVHQGARHWVDCLNRIRREVLADAVWSVQIDDKALLWDDKSGWHDEASDGLASLWLGCLLSAPFRLFAR
;
A
#
# COMPACT_ATOMS: atom_id res chain seq x y z
N MET A 1 13.96 -3.82 -15.91
CA MET A 1 12.86 -4.75 -16.20
C MET A 1 12.87 -5.08 -17.68
N ASN A 2 12.57 -6.33 -18.03
CA ASN A 2 12.28 -6.74 -19.40
C ASN A 2 10.79 -6.54 -19.74
N ASP A 3 10.43 -6.75 -21.00
CA ASP A 3 9.06 -6.51 -21.50
C ASP A 3 8.00 -7.37 -20.80
N ALA A 4 8.32 -8.63 -20.47
CA ALA A 4 7.39 -9.53 -19.78
C ALA A 4 7.16 -9.11 -18.33
N GLU A 5 8.22 -8.66 -17.63
CA GLU A 5 8.12 -8.08 -16.29
C GLU A 5 7.28 -6.80 -16.29
N GLN A 6 7.51 -5.92 -17.28
CA GLN A 6 6.71 -4.70 -17.45
C GLN A 6 5.24 -5.03 -17.70
N GLN A 7 4.94 -5.95 -18.62
CA GLN A 7 3.56 -6.37 -18.90
C GLN A 7 2.89 -6.97 -17.66
N ARG A 8 3.61 -7.77 -16.85
CA ARG A 8 3.04 -8.35 -15.64
C ARG A 8 2.81 -7.29 -14.56
N LEU A 9 3.74 -6.34 -14.41
CA LEU A 9 3.59 -5.20 -13.51
C LEU A 9 2.33 -4.40 -13.88
N ASP A 10 2.17 -4.02 -15.14
CA ASP A 10 1.04 -3.24 -15.62
C ASP A 10 -0.30 -3.97 -15.37
N ALA A 11 -0.32 -5.29 -15.60
CA ALA A 11 -1.49 -6.12 -15.31
C ALA A 11 -1.83 -6.12 -13.81
N ILE A 12 -0.85 -6.29 -12.93
CA ILE A 12 -1.08 -6.24 -11.48
C ILE A 12 -1.60 -4.86 -11.08
N VAL A 13 -0.97 -3.77 -11.53
CA VAL A 13 -1.43 -2.41 -11.18
C VAL A 13 -2.88 -2.17 -11.65
N ALA A 14 -3.23 -2.62 -12.86
CA ALA A 14 -4.59 -2.52 -13.38
C ALA A 14 -5.62 -3.33 -12.56
N GLU A 15 -5.25 -4.51 -12.05
CA GLU A 15 -6.12 -5.32 -11.19
C GLU A 15 -6.42 -4.65 -9.83
N PHE A 16 -5.54 -3.75 -9.37
CA PHE A 16 -5.71 -2.97 -8.14
C PHE A 16 -6.18 -1.54 -8.37
N ASP A 17 -6.50 -1.17 -9.62
CA ASP A 17 -6.95 0.18 -9.96
C ASP A 17 -8.20 0.58 -9.15
N LYS A 18 -8.28 1.88 -8.83
CA LYS A 18 -9.37 2.51 -8.08
C LYS A 18 -10.05 3.64 -8.84
N SER A 19 -9.82 3.76 -10.14
CA SER A 19 -10.34 4.88 -10.94
C SER A 19 -11.87 5.01 -10.86
N ALA A 20 -12.60 3.90 -10.81
CA ALA A 20 -14.06 3.93 -10.67
C ALA A 20 -14.53 4.41 -9.28
N GLU A 21 -13.83 4.02 -8.21
CA GLU A 21 -14.11 4.50 -6.85
C GLU A 21 -13.70 5.96 -6.66
N ILE A 22 -12.58 6.38 -7.25
CA ILE A 22 -12.11 7.77 -7.28
C ILE A 22 -13.16 8.66 -7.93
N GLU A 23 -13.60 8.31 -9.14
CA GLU A 23 -14.64 9.07 -9.86
C GLU A 23 -15.94 9.15 -9.06
N ARG A 24 -16.35 8.04 -8.43
CA ARG A 24 -17.56 8.01 -7.60
C ARG A 24 -17.46 8.97 -6.41
N ASP A 25 -16.32 8.99 -5.73
CA ASP A 25 -16.09 9.91 -4.60
C ASP A 25 -16.11 11.37 -5.08
N HIS A 26 -15.45 11.68 -6.20
CA HIS A 26 -15.46 13.01 -6.80
C HIS A 26 -16.87 13.49 -7.20
N VAL A 27 -17.67 12.63 -7.83
CA VAL A 27 -19.01 12.99 -8.32
C VAL A 27 -20.04 13.07 -7.19
N SER A 28 -19.97 12.17 -6.20
CA SER A 28 -21.05 11.98 -5.23
C SER A 28 -20.69 12.26 -3.77
N GLY A 29 -19.41 12.44 -3.47
CA GLY A 29 -18.88 12.48 -2.09
C GLY A 29 -19.04 11.15 -1.34
N LYS A 30 -19.38 10.07 -2.05
CA LYS A 30 -19.58 8.74 -1.47
C LYS A 30 -18.42 7.84 -1.84
N GLY A 31 -17.69 7.40 -0.83
CA GLY A 31 -16.63 6.42 -1.01
C GLY A 31 -15.54 6.64 0.00
N LEU A 32 -14.39 6.05 -0.27
CA LEU A 32 -13.15 6.56 0.27
C LEU A 32 -12.52 7.50 -0.76
N ASN A 33 -11.80 8.50 -0.30
CA ASN A 33 -11.04 9.43 -1.15
C ASN A 33 -9.74 8.77 -1.64
N TRP A 34 -9.90 7.71 -2.44
CA TRP A 34 -8.79 6.99 -3.05
C TRP A 34 -7.92 7.92 -3.91
N GLU A 35 -6.65 7.56 -4.07
CA GLU A 35 -5.79 8.08 -5.12
C GLU A 35 -5.16 6.93 -5.90
N SER A 36 -4.90 7.16 -7.19
CA SER A 36 -4.26 6.17 -8.05
C SER A 36 -2.84 5.85 -7.57
N PHE A 37 -2.43 4.59 -7.72
CA PHE A 37 -1.05 4.19 -7.45
C PHE A 37 -0.13 4.71 -8.55
N THR A 38 0.70 5.70 -8.20
CA THR A 38 1.58 6.37 -9.16
C THR A 38 2.92 5.66 -9.19
N LEU A 39 3.19 4.95 -10.28
CA LEU A 39 4.54 4.51 -10.62
C LEU A 39 5.30 5.65 -11.30
N TYR A 40 6.55 5.85 -10.90
CA TYR A 40 7.40 6.89 -11.44
C TYR A 40 8.04 6.45 -12.76
N GLY A 41 8.09 7.37 -13.71
CA GLY A 41 8.80 7.17 -14.97
C GLY A 41 10.30 6.98 -14.78
N ALA A 42 10.95 6.42 -15.79
CA ALA A 42 12.39 6.14 -15.78
C ALA A 42 13.25 7.37 -15.50
N ASP A 43 12.77 8.57 -15.85
CA ASP A 43 13.43 9.86 -15.60
C ASP A 43 13.52 10.22 -14.10
N ARG A 44 12.67 9.62 -13.26
CA ARG A 44 12.61 9.87 -11.82
C ARG A 44 13.29 8.80 -10.97
N LEU A 45 13.66 7.67 -11.58
CA LEU A 45 14.41 6.60 -10.92
C LEU A 45 15.85 7.05 -10.66
N ARG A 46 16.38 6.71 -9.48
CA ARG A 46 17.73 7.08 -9.06
C ARG A 46 18.48 5.84 -8.59
N ASP A 47 19.82 5.91 -8.59
CA ASP A 47 20.67 4.96 -7.87
C ASP A 47 20.38 3.47 -8.19
N GLY A 48 20.14 3.16 -9.47
CA GLY A 48 19.89 1.79 -9.92
C GLY A 48 18.49 1.26 -9.61
N GLN A 49 17.55 2.12 -9.18
CA GLN A 49 16.15 1.76 -9.03
C GLN A 49 15.56 1.26 -10.34
N VAL A 50 14.85 0.14 -10.26
CA VAL A 50 14.08 -0.43 -11.38
C VAL A 50 12.58 -0.14 -11.28
N LEU A 51 12.11 0.24 -10.09
CA LEU A 51 10.73 0.60 -9.80
C LEU A 51 10.70 1.57 -8.63
N ALA A 52 9.90 2.63 -8.73
CA ALA A 52 9.57 3.52 -7.64
C ALA A 52 8.16 4.07 -7.83
N GLY A 53 7.49 4.43 -6.75
CA GLY A 53 6.14 4.96 -6.81
C GLY A 53 5.60 5.35 -5.44
N ALA A 54 4.44 5.98 -5.44
CA ALA A 54 3.71 6.33 -4.23
C ALA A 54 2.22 6.50 -4.52
N THR A 55 1.43 6.48 -3.45
CA THR A 55 0.03 6.89 -3.44
C THR A 55 -0.30 7.50 -2.09
N LYS A 56 -1.26 8.41 -2.06
CA LYS A 56 -1.85 8.87 -0.80
C LYS A 56 -2.87 7.84 -0.32
N LEU A 57 -2.80 7.48 0.95
CA LEU A 57 -3.85 6.65 1.56
C LEU A 57 -5.12 7.48 1.77
N PRO A 58 -6.30 6.87 1.57
CA PRO A 58 -7.55 7.53 1.88
C PRO A 58 -7.65 7.81 3.38
N ASP A 59 -8.16 8.98 3.75
CA ASP A 59 -8.19 9.51 5.11
C ASP A 59 -9.57 10.10 5.49
N ASN A 60 -10.55 10.05 4.59
CA ASN A 60 -11.87 10.68 4.80
C ASN A 60 -12.81 9.94 5.77
N LYS A 61 -12.42 8.77 6.29
CA LYS A 61 -13.19 7.96 7.27
C LYS A 61 -12.27 7.30 8.28
N ALA A 62 -12.81 6.95 9.45
CA ALA A 62 -12.04 6.36 10.55
C ALA A 62 -11.26 5.07 10.19
N PHE A 63 -11.76 4.26 9.26
CA PHE A 63 -11.11 3.01 8.81
C PHE A 63 -10.41 3.17 7.45
N ALA A 64 -10.44 4.37 6.84
CA ALA A 64 -10.01 4.58 5.47
C ALA A 64 -8.53 4.23 5.29
N VAL A 65 -7.67 4.75 6.16
CA VAL A 65 -6.22 4.53 6.12
C VAL A 65 -5.90 3.03 6.15
N HIS A 66 -6.55 2.28 7.04
CA HIS A 66 -6.34 0.84 7.16
C HIS A 66 -6.78 0.08 5.91
N GLN A 67 -7.97 0.38 5.39
CA GLN A 67 -8.48 -0.26 4.18
C GLN A 67 -7.59 0.05 2.97
N GLY A 68 -7.11 1.29 2.86
CA GLY A 68 -6.21 1.72 1.80
C GLY A 68 -4.83 1.08 1.90
N ALA A 69 -4.23 1.09 3.09
CA ALA A 69 -2.96 0.45 3.36
C ALA A 69 -3.00 -1.03 2.98
N ARG A 70 -4.04 -1.75 3.41
CA ARG A 70 -4.21 -3.16 3.07
C ARG A 70 -4.30 -3.39 1.55
N HIS A 71 -5.13 -2.61 0.86
CA HIS A 71 -5.31 -2.73 -0.59
C HIS A 71 -3.99 -2.55 -1.36
N TRP A 72 -3.21 -1.52 -1.02
CA TRP A 72 -1.95 -1.25 -1.70
C TRP A 72 -0.82 -2.19 -1.26
N VAL A 73 -0.81 -2.65 -0.01
CA VAL A 73 0.10 -3.70 0.46
C VAL A 73 -0.14 -5.01 -0.31
N ASP A 74 -1.39 -5.38 -0.54
CA ASP A 74 -1.74 -6.56 -1.35
C ASP A 74 -1.24 -6.42 -2.80
N CYS A 75 -1.28 -5.21 -3.37
CA CYS A 75 -0.69 -4.90 -4.68
C CYS A 75 0.84 -5.09 -4.65
N LEU A 76 1.53 -4.49 -3.68
CA LEU A 76 2.99 -4.59 -3.53
C LEU A 76 3.46 -6.03 -3.27
N ASN A 77 2.68 -6.81 -2.52
CA ASN A 77 2.93 -8.23 -2.31
C ASN A 77 2.99 -8.99 -3.64
N ARG A 78 2.06 -8.71 -4.55
CA ARG A 78 2.02 -9.35 -5.86
C ARG A 78 3.15 -8.87 -6.76
N ILE A 79 3.43 -7.57 -6.80
CA ILE A 79 4.55 -7.05 -7.61
C ILE A 79 5.87 -7.68 -7.18
N ARG A 80 6.15 -7.75 -5.87
CA ARG A 80 7.37 -8.38 -5.37
C ARG A 80 7.42 -9.86 -5.72
N ARG A 81 6.36 -10.63 -5.45
CA ARG A 81 6.37 -12.09 -5.66
C ARG A 81 6.42 -12.51 -7.12
N GLU A 82 5.76 -11.75 -7.99
CA GLU A 82 5.51 -12.18 -9.36
C GLU A 82 6.41 -11.50 -10.40
N VAL A 83 7.04 -10.37 -10.05
CA VAL A 83 7.80 -9.55 -11.01
C VAL A 83 9.23 -9.30 -10.54
N LEU A 84 9.41 -8.86 -9.30
CA LEU A 84 10.70 -8.35 -8.81
C LEU A 84 11.09 -9.04 -7.49
N ALA A 85 11.14 -10.38 -7.51
CA ALA A 85 11.42 -11.19 -6.33
C ALA A 85 12.84 -10.98 -5.80
N ASP A 86 13.81 -10.81 -6.71
CA ASP A 86 15.23 -10.66 -6.39
C ASP A 86 15.67 -9.20 -6.20
N ALA A 87 14.74 -8.24 -6.34
CA ALA A 87 15.05 -6.85 -6.13
C ALA A 87 15.25 -6.54 -4.63
N VAL A 88 16.08 -5.53 -4.33
CA VAL A 88 16.14 -4.93 -3.00
C VAL A 88 15.00 -3.92 -2.89
N TRP A 89 14.18 -4.06 -1.86
CA TRP A 89 12.99 -3.25 -1.64
C TRP A 89 13.12 -2.37 -0.41
N SER A 90 12.61 -1.14 -0.53
CA SER A 90 12.35 -0.25 0.60
C SER A 90 10.90 0.22 0.49
N VAL A 91 10.06 -0.23 1.41
CA VAL A 91 8.63 0.10 1.45
C VAL A 91 8.32 0.76 2.79
N GLN A 92 7.51 1.81 2.76
CA GLN A 92 7.09 2.53 3.96
C GLN A 92 5.62 2.95 3.85
N ILE A 93 4.95 3.03 4.99
CA ILE A 93 3.68 3.72 5.16
C ILE A 93 3.95 4.85 6.14
N ASP A 94 3.67 6.08 5.71
CA ASP A 94 4.07 7.30 6.41
C ASP A 94 5.57 7.27 6.75
N ASP A 95 5.93 7.35 8.04
CA ASP A 95 7.30 7.32 8.54
C ASP A 95 7.77 5.92 8.98
N LYS A 96 6.96 4.88 8.72
CA LYS A 96 7.24 3.52 9.18
C LYS A 96 7.62 2.61 8.02
N ALA A 97 8.81 2.03 8.11
CA ALA A 97 9.23 0.99 7.19
C ALA A 97 8.37 -0.28 7.37
N LEU A 98 8.06 -0.95 6.26
CA LEU A 98 7.47 -2.28 6.27
C LEU A 98 8.56 -3.34 6.17
N LEU A 99 8.32 -4.45 6.87
CA LEU A 99 9.14 -5.65 6.86
C LEU A 99 8.57 -6.65 5.87
N TRP A 100 9.44 -7.49 5.31
CA TRP A 100 9.04 -8.56 4.39
C TRP A 100 9.19 -9.93 5.05
N ASP A 101 8.15 -10.74 4.96
CA ASP A 101 8.18 -12.17 5.27
C ASP A 101 7.70 -12.97 4.06
N ASP A 102 8.43 -14.04 3.70
CA ASP A 102 8.11 -14.81 2.50
C ASP A 102 6.76 -15.53 2.60
N LYS A 103 6.25 -15.78 3.80
CA LYS A 103 4.94 -16.43 3.98
C LYS A 103 3.78 -15.43 3.96
N SER A 104 3.91 -14.30 4.64
CA SER A 104 2.83 -13.33 4.88
C SER A 104 2.92 -12.05 4.04
N GLY A 105 4.08 -11.76 3.45
CA GLY A 105 4.32 -10.56 2.64
C GLY A 105 4.75 -9.35 3.48
N TRP A 106 4.47 -8.15 2.95
CA TRP A 106 4.73 -6.88 3.62
C TRP A 106 3.85 -6.72 4.87
N HIS A 107 4.47 -6.35 5.99
CA HIS A 107 3.81 -6.11 7.27
C HIS A 107 4.57 -5.05 8.08
N ASP A 108 3.93 -4.46 9.10
CA ASP A 108 4.62 -3.55 10.01
C ASP A 108 5.30 -4.32 11.16
N GLU A 109 6.22 -3.67 11.88
CA GLU A 109 6.93 -4.27 13.02
C GLU A 109 5.97 -4.73 14.14
N ALA A 110 4.83 -4.06 14.31
CA ALA A 110 3.81 -4.46 15.28
C ALA A 110 3.10 -5.77 14.89
N SER A 111 3.23 -6.21 13.64
CA SER A 111 2.62 -7.42 13.10
C SER A 111 3.48 -8.67 13.19
N ASP A 112 4.70 -8.55 13.73
CA ASP A 112 5.69 -9.62 13.70
C ASP A 112 5.24 -10.85 14.52
N GLY A 113 4.84 -11.90 13.81
CA GLY A 113 4.61 -13.24 14.38
C GLY A 113 3.19 -13.81 14.31
N LEU A 114 2.12 -13.00 14.31
CA LEU A 114 0.74 -13.51 14.22
C LEU A 114 -0.19 -12.37 13.78
N ALA A 115 -0.64 -12.38 12.53
CA ALA A 115 -1.82 -11.68 12.02
C ALA A 115 -2.21 -10.34 12.69
N SER A 116 -1.30 -9.37 12.80
CA SER A 116 -1.60 -8.11 13.53
C SER A 116 -1.70 -6.84 12.67
N LEU A 117 -1.91 -7.00 11.37
CA LEU A 117 -2.53 -5.96 10.52
C LEU A 117 -3.98 -5.59 10.97
N TRP A 118 -4.47 -6.19 12.07
CA TRP A 118 -5.82 -6.03 12.63
C TRP A 118 -5.91 -5.42 14.05
N LEU A 119 -4.81 -5.24 14.79
CA LEU A 119 -4.90 -4.71 16.16
C LEU A 119 -4.80 -3.18 16.27
N GLY A 120 -4.26 -2.50 15.25
CA GLY A 120 -4.18 -1.03 15.25
C GLY A 120 -5.55 -0.33 15.26
N CYS A 121 -6.57 -0.91 14.62
CA CYS A 121 -7.93 -0.37 14.61
C CYS A 121 -8.74 -0.66 15.88
N LEU A 122 -8.29 -1.60 16.72
CA LEU A 122 -8.91 -1.83 18.05
C LEU A 122 -8.36 -0.87 19.12
N LEU A 123 -7.14 -0.34 18.92
CA LEU A 123 -6.52 0.61 19.85
C LEU A 123 -6.78 2.09 19.51
N SER A 124 -7.43 2.40 18.39
CA SER A 124 -7.82 3.76 18.00
C SER A 124 -9.17 4.23 18.58
N ALA A 125 -9.83 3.45 19.44
CA ALA A 125 -10.84 4.01 20.33
C ALA A 125 -10.13 4.82 21.43
N PRO A 126 -10.54 6.07 21.73
CA PRO A 126 -9.80 6.90 22.67
C PRO A 126 -9.94 6.32 24.08
N PHE A 127 -8.89 5.66 24.57
CA PHE A 127 -8.73 5.48 26.01
C PHE A 127 -8.50 6.86 26.60
N ARG A 128 -9.58 7.50 27.06
CA ARG A 128 -9.49 8.62 27.99
C ARG A 128 -8.82 8.09 29.25
N LEU A 129 -7.53 8.33 29.40
CA LEU A 129 -6.89 8.38 30.71
C LEU A 129 -7.55 9.54 31.47
N PHE A 130 -8.60 9.25 32.22
CA PHE A 130 -8.97 10.10 33.33
C PHE A 130 -7.85 9.98 34.36
N ALA A 131 -7.01 11.00 34.41
CA ALA A 131 -6.16 11.24 35.56
C ALA A 131 -7.07 11.49 36.78
N ARG A 132 -6.93 10.65 37.80
CA ARG A 132 -6.80 11.12 39.18
C ARG A 132 -6.12 10.07 40.06
#